data_AF-A0A8D0EDK6-F1
#
_entry.id   AF-A0A8D0EDK6-F1
#
_cell.length_a   1.000
_cell.length_b   1.000
_cell.length_c   1.000
_cell.angle_alpha   90.00
_cell.angle_beta   90.00
_cell.angle_gamma   90.00
#
_symmetry.space_group_name_H-M   'P 1'
#
loop_
_entity.id
_entity.type
_entity.pdbx_description
1 polymer ?
#
loop_
_entity_poly.entity_id
_entity_poly.type
_entity_poly.pdbx_seq_one_letter_code
_entity_poly.pdbx_strand_id
1 'polypeptide(L)'
;MSQNQKDLLGLDRLEYLQALVTEFQITESSGAKEQVLANLANFAYDPKNYEYLRKLKVLDLFLDMLTEDNETLVEFALGRAWSEAHSIFSINK
;
A
#
# COMPACT_ATOMS: atom_id res chain seq x y z
N MET A 1 2.08 20.60 -18.86
CA MET A 1 0.87 19.95 -18.31
C MET A 1 0.05 20.99 -17.58
N SER A 2 -1.25 21.09 -17.86
CA SER A 2 -2.14 22.07 -17.21
C SER A 2 -2.43 21.67 -15.76
N GLN A 3 -2.82 22.65 -14.93
CA GLN A 3 -3.16 22.42 -13.52
C GLN A 3 -4.27 21.36 -13.36
N ASN A 4 -5.34 21.47 -14.16
CA ASN A 4 -6.44 20.48 -14.18
C ASN A 4 -5.99 19.04 -14.43
N GLN A 5 -4.94 18.84 -15.25
CA GLN A 5 -4.46 17.51 -15.58
C GLN A 5 -3.62 16.92 -14.44
N LYS A 6 -2.92 17.75 -13.66
CA LYS A 6 -2.26 17.33 -12.41
C LYS A 6 -3.29 17.01 -11.33
N ASP A 7 -4.38 17.78 -11.26
CA ASP A 7 -5.44 17.56 -10.27
C ASP A 7 -6.21 16.27 -10.55
N LEU A 8 -6.52 15.97 -11.83
CA LEU A 8 -7.10 14.68 -12.23
C LEU A 8 -6.17 13.50 -11.88
N LEU A 9 -4.87 13.60 -12.22
CA LEU A 9 -3.90 12.55 -11.86
C LEU A 9 -3.80 12.33 -10.34
N GLY A 10 -4.02 13.38 -9.55
CA GLY A 10 -4.08 13.29 -8.09
C GLY A 10 -5.35 12.62 -7.57
N LEU A 11 -6.50 12.88 -8.20
CA LEU A 11 -7.76 12.20 -7.91
C LEU A 11 -7.68 10.71 -8.23
N ASP A 12 -7.21 10.35 -9.43
CA ASP A 12 -7.02 8.95 -9.84
C ASP A 12 -6.08 8.21 -8.88
N ARG A 13 -5.04 8.90 -8.38
CA ARG A 13 -4.10 8.31 -7.41
C ARG A 13 -4.74 8.10 -6.05
N LEU A 14 -5.49 9.07 -5.55
CA LEU A 14 -6.18 8.97 -4.27
C LEU A 14 -7.20 7.83 -4.30
N GLU A 15 -8.00 7.73 -5.37
CA GLU A 15 -8.99 6.67 -5.56
C GLU A 15 -8.34 5.28 -5.62
N TYR A 16 -7.22 5.15 -6.33
CA TYR A 16 -6.48 3.90 -6.40
C TYR A 16 -5.92 3.47 -5.03
N LEU A 17 -5.31 4.40 -4.27
CA LEU A 17 -4.82 4.10 -2.92
C LEU A 17 -5.96 3.76 -1.97
N GLN A 18 -7.12 4.42 -2.09
CA GLN A 18 -8.31 4.08 -1.31
C GLN A 18 -8.81 2.67 -1.63
N ALA A 19 -8.77 2.25 -2.90
CA ALA A 19 -9.16 0.90 -3.30
C ALA A 19 -8.27 -0.16 -2.63
N LEU A 20 -6.95 0.07 -2.59
CA LEU A 20 -6.02 -0.82 -1.89
C LEU A 20 -6.32 -0.89 -0.38
N VAL A 21 -6.55 0.24 0.29
CA VAL A 21 -6.90 0.25 1.72
C VAL A 21 -8.20 -0.53 1.97
N THR A 22 -9.21 -0.32 1.13
CA THR A 22 -10.48 -1.04 1.23
C THR A 22 -10.27 -2.53 1.03
N GLU A 23 -9.52 -2.95 0.01
CA GLU A 23 -9.21 -4.36 -0.26
C GLU A 23 -8.52 -5.02 0.93
N PHE A 24 -7.53 -4.35 1.52
CA PHE A 24 -6.84 -4.84 2.70
C PHE A 24 -7.79 -5.12 3.88
N GLN A 25 -8.77 -4.23 4.08
CA GLN A 25 -9.70 -4.29 5.21
C GLN A 25 -10.79 -5.34 5.05
N ILE A 26 -11.22 -5.62 3.81
CA ILE A 26 -12.35 -6.53 3.54
C ILE A 26 -11.91 -7.95 3.16
N THR A 27 -10.65 -8.14 2.76
CA THR A 27 -10.18 -9.44 2.32
C THR A 27 -9.89 -10.34 3.52
N GLU A 28 -10.31 -11.60 3.44
CA GLU A 28 -10.00 -12.64 4.43
C GLU A 28 -8.77 -13.48 4.02
N SER A 29 -8.24 -13.24 2.81
CA SER A 29 -7.07 -13.97 2.29
C SER A 29 -5.77 -13.36 2.80
N SER A 30 -4.98 -14.14 3.57
CA SER A 30 -3.65 -13.70 4.05
C SER A 30 -2.74 -13.27 2.90
N GLY A 31 -2.68 -14.04 1.82
CA GLY A 31 -1.85 -13.70 0.65
C GLY A 31 -2.30 -12.42 -0.05
N ALA A 32 -3.61 -12.13 -0.07
CA ALA A 32 -4.11 -10.87 -0.61
C ALA A 32 -3.73 -9.68 0.30
N LYS A 33 -3.83 -9.84 1.63
CA LYS A 33 -3.37 -8.82 2.59
C LYS A 33 -1.89 -8.50 2.39
N GLU A 34 -1.05 -9.53 2.30
CA GLU A 34 0.37 -9.40 2.03
C GLU A 34 0.65 -8.63 0.73
N GLN A 35 -0.02 -9.00 -0.36
CA GLN A 35 0.15 -8.32 -1.65
C GLN A 35 -0.29 -6.86 -1.62
N VAL A 36 -1.43 -6.57 -1.00
CA VAL A 36 -1.95 -5.20 -0.88
C VAL A 36 -1.06 -4.35 0.03
N LEU A 37 -0.58 -4.90 1.14
CA LEU A 37 0.32 -4.19 2.06
C LEU A 37 1.68 -3.90 1.41
N ALA A 38 2.22 -4.85 0.63
CA ALA A 38 3.43 -4.65 -0.17
C ALA A 38 3.25 -3.53 -1.21
N ASN A 39 2.08 -3.47 -1.87
CA ASN A 39 1.76 -2.37 -2.78
C ASN A 39 1.73 -1.04 -2.04
N LEU A 40 1.03 -0.94 -0.91
CA LEU A 40 0.99 0.27 -0.09
C LEU A 40 2.39 0.70 0.39
N ALA A 41 3.23 -0.24 0.81
CA ALA A 41 4.61 0.01 1.19
C ALA A 41 5.43 0.58 0.02
N ASN A 42 5.29 0.01 -1.20
CA ASN A 42 5.91 0.54 -2.41
C ASN A 42 5.45 1.97 -2.72
N PHE A 43 4.16 2.29 -2.53
CA PHE A 43 3.66 3.67 -2.71
C PHE A 43 4.20 4.64 -1.66
N ALA A 44 4.42 4.18 -0.42
CA ALA A 44 4.95 4.99 0.67
C ALA A 44 6.40 5.47 0.45
N TYR A 45 7.15 4.81 -0.43
CA TYR A 45 8.50 5.23 -0.80
C TYR A 45 8.56 6.54 -1.61
N ASP A 46 7.50 6.91 -2.34
CA ASP A 46 7.45 8.19 -3.06
C ASP A 46 6.79 9.27 -2.18
N PRO A 47 7.53 10.33 -1.79
CA PRO A 47 7.00 11.42 -0.97
C PRO A 47 5.75 12.11 -1.57
N LYS A 48 5.54 12.04 -2.89
CA LYS A 48 4.34 12.59 -3.54
C LYS A 48 3.05 11.92 -3.08
N ASN A 49 3.12 10.67 -2.60
CA ASN A 49 1.96 9.94 -2.11
C ASN A 49 1.66 10.23 -0.64
N TYR A 50 2.57 10.85 0.10
CA TYR A 50 2.48 11.01 1.55
C TYR A 50 1.18 11.68 2.01
N GLU A 51 0.75 12.74 1.32
CA GLU A 51 -0.51 13.43 1.63
C GLU A 51 -1.74 12.54 1.43
N TYR A 52 -1.74 11.66 0.42
CA TYR A 52 -2.81 10.69 0.20
C TYR A 52 -2.80 9.60 1.28
N LEU A 53 -1.63 9.04 1.57
CA LEU A 53 -1.45 8.00 2.58
C LEU A 53 -1.87 8.48 3.98
N ARG A 54 -1.56 9.74 4.32
CA ARG A 54 -2.03 10.38 5.55
C ARG A 54 -3.55 10.53 5.57
N LYS A 55 -4.16 11.04 4.49
CA LYS A 55 -5.63 11.19 4.38
C LYS A 55 -6.35 9.86 4.54
N LEU A 56 -5.76 8.79 4.00
CA LEU A 56 -6.30 7.42 4.03
C LEU A 56 -5.92 6.63 5.28
N LYS A 57 -5.18 7.22 6.23
CA LYS A 57 -4.70 6.56 7.46
C LYS A 57 -3.87 5.30 7.22
N VAL A 58 -3.11 5.25 6.13
CA VAL A 58 -2.23 4.11 5.82
C VAL A 58 -1.11 3.98 6.86
N LEU A 59 -0.70 5.08 7.50
CA LEU A 59 0.29 5.04 8.57
C LEU A 59 -0.22 4.26 9.78
N ASP A 60 -1.47 4.49 10.17
CA ASP A 60 -2.10 3.77 11.29
C ASP A 60 -2.20 2.28 10.93
N LEU A 61 -2.58 1.96 9.69
CA LEU A 61 -2.61 0.60 9.17
C LEU A 61 -1.22 -0.07 9.25
N PHE A 62 -0.14 0.60 8.87
CA PHE A 62 1.21 0.05 9.05
C PHE A 62 1.54 -0.21 10.52
N LEU A 63 1.19 0.71 11.41
CA LEU A 63 1.46 0.54 12.84
C LEU A 63 0.70 -0.65 13.43
N ASP A 64 -0.55 -0.86 13.03
CA ASP A 64 -1.36 -2.01 13.45
C ASP A 64 -0.68 -3.32 13.02
N MET A 65 -0.14 -3.36 11.79
CA MET A 65 0.55 -4.54 11.25
C MET A 65 1.86 -4.89 11.94
N LEU A 66 2.46 -3.98 12.73
CA LEU A 66 3.65 -4.29 13.53
C LEU A 66 3.35 -5.23 14.71
N THR A 67 2.08 -5.45 15.02
CA THR A 67 1.63 -6.30 16.13
C THR A 67 1.04 -7.64 15.69
N GLU A 68 1.00 -7.89 14.38
CA GLU A 68 0.51 -9.14 13.81
C GLU A 68 1.52 -10.29 13.98
N ASP A 69 1.00 -11.51 14.11
CA ASP A 69 1.83 -12.72 14.18
C ASP A 69 2.43 -13.10 12.80
N ASN A 70 1.88 -12.57 11.71
CA ASN A 70 2.38 -12.80 10.35
C ASN A 70 3.64 -11.95 10.10
N GLU A 71 4.80 -12.59 10.16
CA GLU A 71 6.11 -11.96 9.95
C GLU A 71 6.18 -11.18 8.62
N THR A 72 5.57 -11.69 7.54
CA THR A 72 5.53 -11.02 6.24
C THR A 72 4.80 -9.68 6.31
N LEU A 73 3.67 -9.59 7.02
CA LEU A 73 2.93 -8.34 7.20
C LEU A 73 3.75 -7.33 8.01
N VAL A 74 4.41 -7.80 9.07
CA VAL A 74 5.32 -6.98 9.90
C VAL A 74 6.47 -6.42 9.06
N GLU A 75 7.07 -7.23 8.19
CA GLU A 75 8.17 -6.79 7.32
C GLU A 75 7.73 -5.72 6.31
N PHE A 76 6.58 -5.91 5.67
CA PHE A 76 6.04 -4.91 4.75
C PHE A 76 5.67 -3.61 5.46
N ALA A 77 5.13 -3.68 6.68
CA ALA A 77 4.83 -2.51 7.50
C ALA A 77 6.08 -1.71 7.91
N LEU A 78 7.23 -2.38 8.07
CA LEU A 78 8.54 -1.74 8.27
C LEU A 78 9.15 -1.18 6.98
N GLY A 79 8.45 -1.32 5.85
CA GLY A 79 8.93 -0.92 4.53
C GLY A 79 9.91 -1.91 3.90
N ARG A 80 10.14 -3.09 4.47
CA ARG A 80 11.02 -4.09 3.85
C ARG A 80 10.29 -4.80 2.72
N ALA A 81 10.41 -4.27 1.51
CA ALA A 81 9.74 -4.84 0.34
C ALA A 81 10.50 -6.01 -0.33
N TRP A 82 11.73 -6.36 0.09
CA TRP A 82 12.54 -7.33 -0.68
C TRP A 82 13.47 -8.23 0.14
N SER A 83 13.12 -9.52 0.16
CA SER A 83 14.02 -10.68 0.15
C SER A 83 13.22 -11.95 -0.26
N GLU A 84 11.94 -12.04 0.14
CA GLU A 84 11.08 -13.21 -0.14
C GLU A 84 9.95 -12.93 -1.15
N ALA A 85 9.65 -11.66 -1.43
CA ALA A 85 8.54 -11.27 -2.30
C ALA A 85 8.78 -11.58 -3.80
N HIS A 86 9.91 -12.16 -4.19
CA HIS A 86 10.19 -12.54 -5.59
C HIS A 86 9.19 -13.59 -6.14
N SER A 87 8.52 -14.35 -5.25
CA SER A 87 7.39 -15.22 -5.62
C SER A 87 6.03 -14.48 -5.69
N ILE A 88 5.85 -13.37 -4.97
CA ILE A 88 4.59 -12.62 -4.89
C ILE A 88 4.52 -11.56 -6.02
N PHE A 89 5.65 -10.97 -6.41
CA PHE A 89 5.76 -9.94 -7.46
C PHE A 89 5.72 -10.50 -8.90
N SER A 90 5.48 -11.80 -9.10
CA SER A 90 5.29 -12.37 -10.45
C SER A 90 3.95 -12.00 -11.10
N ILE A 91 3.08 -11.25 -10.42
CA ILE A 91 1.81 -10.78 -10.98
C ILE A 91 1.91 -9.26 -11.16
N ASN A 92 2.17 -8.85 -12.41
CA ASN A 92 2.08 -7.49 -13.00
C ASN A 92 3.36 -7.04 -13.73
N LYS A 93 3.80 -7.82 -14.72
CA LYS A 93 4.52 -7.29 -15.89
C LYS A 93 3.65 -7.40 -17.13
#